data_AF-A0A366JQ76-F1
#
_entry.id   AF-A0A366JQ76-F1
#
_cell.length_a   1.000
_cell.length_b   1.000
_cell.length_c   1.000
_cell.angle_alpha   90.00
_cell.angle_beta   90.00
_cell.angle_gamma   90.00
#
_symmetry.space_group_name_H-M   'P 1'
#
loop_
_entity.id
_entity.type
_entity.pdbx_description
1 polymer ?
#
loop_
_entity_poly.entity_id
_entity_poly.type
_entity_poly.pdbx_seq_one_letter_code
_entity_poly.pdbx_strand_id
1 'polypeptide(L)'
;MNPYYYPYYRATGWGDILTLLQQSLYAEEMVCSMSSELFHIPETKDLKGNTEMHNHLVPASYHRVTTVGCAHRLVNGEQRQTIIATLAACIVNAENQDKKVREGLKTMEGNAGPEYKAFMSLIIRWQDQAENYLTQAKEALRGMGVSFPSAGSGPESGEYNLY
;
A
#
# COMPACT_ATOMS: atom_id res chain seq x y z
N MET A 1 41.82 15.31 -22.86
CA MET A 1 40.43 15.72 -22.54
C MET A 1 39.50 14.73 -23.22
N ASN A 2 38.76 13.93 -22.44
CA ASN A 2 37.88 12.86 -22.94
C ASN A 2 36.42 13.38 -22.97
N PRO A 3 35.73 13.45 -24.13
CA PRO A 3 34.50 14.22 -24.28
C PRO A 3 33.20 13.38 -24.17
N TYR A 4 33.11 12.46 -23.22
CA TYR A 4 31.86 11.71 -22.97
C TYR A 4 31.42 11.83 -21.51
N TYR A 5 31.02 13.05 -21.16
CA TYR A 5 30.25 13.32 -19.95
C TYR A 5 28.77 13.04 -20.29
N TYR A 6 28.32 11.80 -20.11
CA TYR A 6 26.89 11.48 -20.14
C TYR A 6 26.27 11.90 -18.79
N PRO A 7 25.19 12.69 -18.78
CA PRO A 7 24.57 13.13 -17.55
C PRO A 7 23.81 11.96 -16.90
N TYR A 8 24.09 11.75 -15.62
CA TYR A 8 23.35 10.99 -14.61
C TYR A 8 21.90 10.58 -14.99
N TYR A 9 21.73 9.38 -15.54
CA TYR A 9 20.55 8.58 -15.23
C TYR A 9 20.97 7.64 -14.10
N ARG A 10 20.59 7.95 -12.85
CA ARG A 10 20.59 6.90 -11.82
C ARG A 10 19.64 5.82 -12.33
N ALA A 11 20.15 4.68 -12.75
CA ALA A 11 19.32 3.52 -12.98
C ALA A 11 18.62 3.21 -11.66
N THR A 12 17.29 3.30 -11.64
CA THR A 12 16.49 2.96 -10.47
C THR A 12 16.80 1.52 -10.09
N GLY A 13 17.35 1.32 -8.90
CA GLY A 13 17.76 0.00 -8.42
C GLY A 13 16.72 -0.61 -7.48
N TRP A 14 16.87 -1.89 -7.15
CA TRP A 14 16.02 -2.54 -6.15
C TRP A 14 16.02 -1.82 -4.78
N GLY A 15 17.08 -1.08 -4.45
CA GLY A 15 17.14 -0.26 -3.23
C GLY A 15 16.18 0.94 -3.23
N ASP A 16 16.00 1.59 -4.38
CA ASP A 16 15.04 2.69 -4.52
C ASP A 16 13.61 2.15 -4.45
N ILE A 17 13.35 0.99 -5.09
CA ILE A 17 12.06 0.29 -4.99
C ILE A 17 11.74 -0.07 -3.54
N LEU A 18 12.70 -0.66 -2.83
CA LEU A 18 12.54 -1.01 -1.43
C LEU A 18 12.17 0.22 -0.58
N THR A 19 12.85 1.34 -0.79
CA THR A 19 12.59 2.58 -0.07
C THR A 19 11.15 3.06 -0.28
N LEU A 20 10.68 3.09 -1.53
CA LEU A 20 9.30 3.50 -1.85
C LEU A 20 8.27 2.54 -1.23
N LEU A 21 8.50 1.23 -1.30
CA LEU A 21 7.60 0.24 -0.71
C LEU A 21 7.57 0.32 0.81
N GLN A 22 8.71 0.58 1.46
CA GLN A 22 8.77 0.81 2.91
C GLN A 22 8.04 2.08 3.32
N GLN A 23 8.13 3.15 2.54
CA GLN A 23 7.37 4.39 2.79
C GLN A 23 5.86 4.16 2.63
N SER A 24 5.46 3.37 1.63
CA SER A 24 4.07 2.95 1.45
C SER A 24 3.55 2.13 2.64
N LEU A 25 4.33 1.15 3.10
CA LEU A 25 4.00 0.32 4.26
C LEU A 25 3.92 1.15 5.54
N TYR A 26 4.87 2.05 5.78
CA TYR A 26 4.85 2.91 6.96
C TYR A 26 3.60 3.80 6.99
N ALA A 27 3.21 4.38 5.86
CA ALA A 27 1.99 5.16 5.77
C ALA A 27 0.73 4.30 6.03
N GLU A 28 0.69 3.07 5.53
CA GLU A 28 -0.37 2.09 5.84
C GLU A 28 -0.41 1.77 7.35
N GLU A 29 0.74 1.59 8.00
CA GLU A 29 0.82 1.36 9.46
C GLU A 29 0.14 2.51 10.22
N MET A 30 0.31 3.76 9.77
CA MET A 30 -0.38 4.91 10.35
C MET A 30 -1.89 4.84 10.14
N VAL A 31 -2.36 4.47 8.95
CA VAL A 31 -3.80 4.25 8.68
C VAL A 31 -4.35 3.18 9.61
N CYS A 32 -3.73 2.00 9.64
CA CYS A 32 -4.11 0.87 10.48
C CYS A 32 -4.17 1.23 11.96
N SER A 33 -3.13 1.90 12.48
CA SER A 33 -3.07 2.29 13.87
C SER A 33 -4.21 3.26 14.22
N MET A 34 -4.38 4.31 13.43
CA MET A 34 -5.36 5.37 13.71
C MET A 34 -6.81 4.91 13.52
N SER A 35 -7.09 4.11 12.48
CA SER A 35 -8.43 3.59 12.26
C SER A 35 -8.83 2.53 13.27
N SER A 36 -7.88 1.71 13.73
CA SER A 36 -8.13 0.72 14.77
C SER A 36 -8.42 1.37 16.11
N GLU A 37 -7.73 2.49 16.42
CA GLU A 37 -7.97 3.27 17.65
C GLU A 37 -9.45 3.68 17.79
N LEU A 38 -10.13 3.99 16.68
CA LEU A 38 -11.52 4.41 16.69
C LEU A 38 -12.47 3.37 17.28
N PHE A 39 -12.15 2.07 17.21
CA PHE A 39 -12.92 1.01 17.86
C PHE A 39 -12.86 1.06 19.39
N HIS A 40 -11.86 1.74 19.94
CA HIS A 40 -11.62 1.84 21.38
C HIS A 40 -12.09 3.17 21.99
N ILE A 41 -12.54 4.11 21.17
CA ILE A 41 -13.09 5.40 21.60
C ILE A 41 -14.63 5.29 21.66
N PRO A 42 -15.29 5.56 22.79
CA PRO A 42 -16.74 5.36 22.95
C PRO A 42 -17.61 6.04 21.88
N GLU A 43 -17.21 7.21 21.42
CA GLU A 43 -17.94 8.03 20.44
C GLU A 43 -17.78 7.53 19.00
N THR A 44 -16.71 6.80 18.70
CA THR A 44 -16.39 6.33 17.34
C THR A 44 -16.36 4.81 17.19
N LYS A 45 -16.58 4.06 18.27
CA LYS A 45 -16.51 2.59 18.24
C LYS A 45 -17.44 1.94 17.21
N ASP A 46 -18.57 2.59 16.94
CA ASP A 46 -19.59 2.17 15.97
C ASP A 46 -19.61 3.09 14.73
N LEU A 47 -18.51 3.78 14.43
CA LEU A 47 -18.41 4.71 13.30
C LEU A 47 -18.63 3.96 11.98
N LYS A 48 -19.71 4.30 11.28
CA LYS A 48 -20.07 3.71 9.99
C LYS A 48 -18.92 3.84 8.99
N GLY A 49 -18.62 2.73 8.30
CA GLY A 49 -17.54 2.64 7.35
C GLY A 49 -16.24 2.10 7.94
N ASN A 50 -16.01 2.16 9.26
CA ASN A 50 -14.74 1.71 9.84
C ASN A 50 -14.55 0.20 9.70
N THR A 51 -15.59 -0.58 9.99
CA THR A 51 -15.56 -2.05 9.82
C THR A 51 -15.40 -2.44 8.35
N GLU A 52 -16.18 -1.83 7.45
CA GLU A 52 -16.10 -2.12 6.02
C GLU A 52 -14.73 -1.74 5.44
N MET A 53 -14.17 -0.61 5.86
CA MET A 53 -12.82 -0.18 5.51
C MET A 53 -11.79 -1.22 5.97
N HIS A 54 -11.88 -1.69 7.22
CA HIS A 54 -10.97 -2.68 7.78
C HIS A 54 -10.97 -4.04 7.05
N ASN A 55 -12.13 -4.47 6.53
CA ASN A 55 -12.23 -5.69 5.70
C ASN A 55 -11.34 -5.62 4.44
N HIS A 56 -11.00 -4.42 3.99
CA HIS A 56 -10.11 -4.18 2.86
C HIS A 56 -8.70 -3.73 3.29
N LEU A 57 -8.57 -3.05 4.42
CA LEU A 57 -7.29 -2.60 4.95
C LEU A 57 -6.39 -3.77 5.34
N VAL A 58 -6.94 -4.81 5.97
CA VAL A 58 -6.18 -6.02 6.35
C VAL A 58 -5.55 -6.71 5.13
N PRO A 59 -6.29 -7.04 4.05
CA PRO A 59 -5.66 -7.62 2.86
C PRO A 59 -4.73 -6.63 2.14
N ALA A 60 -5.00 -5.32 2.14
CA ALA A 60 -4.09 -4.32 1.58
C ALA A 60 -2.73 -4.34 2.31
N SER A 61 -2.76 -4.36 3.64
CA SER A 61 -1.58 -4.46 4.51
C SER A 61 -0.79 -5.75 4.26
N TYR A 62 -1.47 -6.90 4.13
CA TYR A 62 -0.81 -8.17 3.79
C TYR A 62 0.00 -8.07 2.49
N HIS A 63 -0.58 -7.46 1.46
CA HIS A 63 0.08 -7.29 0.17
C HIS A 63 1.25 -6.29 0.25
N ARG A 64 1.12 -5.20 1.02
CA ARG A 64 2.21 -4.25 1.27
C ARG A 64 3.39 -4.89 2.01
N VAL A 65 3.13 -5.67 3.07
CA VAL A 65 4.17 -6.44 3.77
C VAL A 65 4.86 -7.42 2.83
N THR A 66 4.08 -8.12 2.00
CA THR A 66 4.61 -9.12 1.07
C THR A 66 5.51 -8.49 0.00
N THR A 67 5.12 -7.36 -0.59
CA THR A 67 5.93 -6.67 -1.60
C THR A 67 7.23 -6.11 -1.01
N VAL A 68 7.19 -5.57 0.21
CA VAL A 68 8.40 -5.14 0.95
C VAL A 68 9.33 -6.32 1.21
N GLY A 69 8.81 -7.47 1.64
CA GLY A 69 9.59 -8.70 1.83
C GLY A 69 10.23 -9.19 0.54
N CYS A 70 9.51 -9.13 -0.59
CA CYS A 70 10.07 -9.46 -1.90
C CYS A 70 11.20 -8.49 -2.29
N ALA A 71 11.02 -7.18 -2.10
CA ALA A 71 12.04 -6.19 -2.40
C ALA A 71 13.31 -6.37 -1.54
N HIS A 72 13.18 -6.69 -0.25
CA HIS A 72 14.31 -7.03 0.60
C HIS A 72 15.13 -8.21 0.05
N ARG A 73 14.46 -9.27 -0.40
CA ARG A 73 15.12 -10.45 -1.00
C ARG A 73 15.89 -10.10 -2.27
N LEU A 74 15.31 -9.27 -3.12
CA LEU A 74 15.93 -8.81 -4.38
C LEU A 74 17.14 -7.90 -4.13
N VAL A 75 17.05 -6.98 -3.17
CA VAL A 75 18.17 -6.13 -2.73
C VAL A 75 19.32 -6.99 -2.19
N ASN A 76 19.01 -8.07 -1.47
CA ASN A 76 20.00 -9.01 -0.93
C ASN A 76 20.52 -10.03 -1.95
N GLY A 77 20.18 -9.88 -3.24
CA GLY A 77 20.79 -10.62 -4.34
C GLY A 77 20.02 -11.85 -4.82
N GLU A 78 18.85 -12.16 -4.27
CA GLU A 78 17.98 -13.17 -4.90
C GLU A 78 17.51 -12.69 -6.28
N GLN A 79 17.49 -13.58 -7.28
CA GLN A 79 17.16 -13.23 -8.68
C GLN A 79 16.02 -14.08 -9.27
N ARG A 80 15.26 -14.79 -8.43
CA ARG A 80 14.18 -15.68 -8.93
C ARG A 80 13.06 -14.82 -9.51
N GLN A 81 12.69 -15.09 -10.76
CA GLN A 81 11.61 -14.37 -11.45
C GLN A 81 10.25 -14.49 -10.72
N THR A 82 10.03 -15.59 -10.00
CA THR A 82 8.82 -15.74 -9.17
C THR A 82 8.72 -14.71 -8.06
N ILE A 83 9.84 -14.20 -7.52
CA ILE A 83 9.82 -13.12 -6.51
C ILE A 83 9.32 -11.83 -7.14
N ILE A 84 9.79 -11.49 -8.34
CA ILE A 84 9.37 -10.31 -9.09
C ILE A 84 7.88 -10.42 -9.46
N ALA A 85 7.44 -11.59 -9.90
CA ALA A 85 6.03 -11.84 -10.20
C ALA A 85 5.12 -11.70 -8.96
N THR A 86 5.52 -12.26 -7.81
CA THR A 86 4.79 -12.11 -6.54
C THR A 86 4.73 -10.66 -6.09
N LEU A 87 5.86 -9.94 -6.18
CA LEU A 87 5.95 -8.51 -5.88
C LEU A 87 4.95 -7.71 -6.72
N ALA A 88 4.98 -7.89 -8.05
CA ALA A 88 4.11 -7.18 -8.98
C ALA A 88 2.62 -7.48 -8.74
N ALA A 89 2.27 -8.75 -8.49
CA ALA A 89 0.90 -9.13 -8.18
C ALA A 89 0.40 -8.52 -6.87
N CYS A 90 1.23 -8.50 -5.82
CA CYS A 90 0.86 -7.89 -4.53
C CYS A 90 0.67 -6.38 -4.65
N ILE A 91 1.49 -5.67 -5.42
CA ILE A 91 1.28 -4.23 -5.68
C ILE A 91 -0.11 -4.00 -6.29
N VAL A 92 -0.47 -4.76 -7.33
CA VAL A 92 -1.78 -4.61 -8.00
C VAL A 92 -2.94 -4.95 -7.06
N ASN A 93 -2.79 -5.97 -6.21
CA ASN A 93 -3.84 -6.33 -5.27
C ASN A 93 -3.99 -5.29 -4.15
N ALA A 94 -2.89 -4.73 -3.63
CA ALA A 94 -2.95 -3.62 -2.68
C ALA A 94 -3.70 -2.42 -3.28
N GLU A 95 -3.36 -1.98 -4.49
CA GLU A 95 -4.06 -0.88 -5.18
C GLU A 95 -5.57 -1.14 -5.37
N ASN A 96 -5.96 -2.41 -5.56
CA ASN A 96 -7.37 -2.76 -5.70
C ASN A 96 -8.11 -2.69 -4.37
N GLN A 97 -7.48 -3.15 -3.27
CA GLN A 97 -8.05 -3.03 -1.93
C GLN A 97 -8.14 -1.56 -1.49
N ASP A 98 -7.13 -0.75 -1.83
CA ASP A 98 -7.07 0.69 -1.50
C ASP A 98 -8.29 1.48 -2.01
N LYS A 99 -8.89 1.07 -3.14
CA LYS A 99 -10.12 1.68 -3.65
C LYS A 99 -11.26 1.55 -2.64
N LYS A 100 -11.38 0.37 -2.02
CA LYS A 100 -12.40 0.09 -1.02
C LYS A 100 -12.07 0.67 0.34
N VAL A 101 -10.78 0.72 0.71
CA VAL A 101 -10.33 1.49 1.87
C VAL A 101 -10.77 2.96 1.75
N ARG A 102 -10.58 3.59 0.59
CA ARG A 102 -11.03 4.96 0.34
C ARG A 102 -12.54 5.15 0.41
N GLU A 103 -13.32 4.22 -0.13
CA GLU A 103 -14.79 4.26 0.00
C GLU A 103 -15.21 4.22 1.48
N GLY A 104 -14.56 3.37 2.27
CA GLY A 104 -14.77 3.27 3.72
C GLY A 104 -14.38 4.55 4.46
N LEU A 105 -13.19 5.10 4.19
CA LEU A 105 -12.73 6.37 4.80
C LEU A 105 -13.64 7.54 4.46
N LYS A 106 -14.14 7.63 3.23
CA LYS A 106 -15.12 8.66 2.83
C LYS A 106 -16.43 8.50 3.60
N THR A 107 -16.85 7.27 3.85
CA THR A 107 -18.05 6.97 4.65
C THR A 107 -17.83 7.37 6.11
N MET A 108 -16.68 7.03 6.69
CA MET A 108 -16.29 7.44 8.04
C MET A 108 -16.26 8.96 8.15
N GLU A 109 -15.61 9.66 7.22
CA GLU A 109 -15.55 11.11 7.21
C GLU A 109 -16.96 11.72 7.16
N GLY A 110 -17.87 11.20 6.33
CA GLY A 110 -19.25 11.67 6.26
C GLY A 110 -20.05 11.49 7.56
N ASN A 111 -19.76 10.45 8.35
CA ASN A 111 -20.52 10.08 9.54
C ASN A 111 -19.84 10.47 10.87
N ALA A 112 -18.58 10.91 10.85
CA ALA A 112 -17.86 11.33 12.04
C ALA A 112 -18.42 12.64 12.63
N GLY A 113 -18.40 12.74 13.96
CA GLY A 113 -18.71 13.97 14.71
C GLY A 113 -17.74 15.11 14.37
N PRO A 114 -18.13 16.39 14.54
CA PRO A 114 -17.29 17.55 14.22
C PRO A 114 -15.88 17.50 14.84
N GLU A 115 -15.79 17.01 16.08
CA GLU A 115 -14.56 16.86 16.86
C GLU A 115 -13.56 15.85 16.26
N TYR A 116 -14.05 14.88 15.47
CA TYR A 116 -13.22 13.85 14.84
C TYR A 116 -12.88 14.16 13.37
N LYS A 117 -13.44 15.21 12.75
CA LYS A 117 -13.21 15.53 11.33
C LYS A 117 -11.73 15.73 11.02
N ALA A 118 -11.01 16.46 11.87
CA ALA A 118 -9.58 16.70 11.69
C ALA A 118 -8.76 15.38 11.74
N PHE A 119 -9.17 14.45 12.61
CA PHE A 119 -8.55 13.13 12.69
C PHE A 119 -8.86 12.28 11.46
N MET A 120 -10.11 12.28 10.96
CA MET A 120 -10.47 11.60 9.71
C MET A 120 -9.65 12.11 8.52
N SER A 121 -9.53 13.44 8.38
CA SER A 121 -8.72 14.02 7.31
C SER A 121 -7.22 13.74 7.48
N LEU A 122 -6.74 13.39 8.69
CA LEU A 122 -5.37 12.92 8.89
C LEU A 122 -5.20 11.48 8.39
N ILE A 123 -6.14 10.58 8.71
CA ILE A 123 -6.14 9.19 8.22
C ILE A 123 -6.20 9.17 6.69
N ILE A 124 -7.07 9.97 6.07
CA ILE A 124 -7.16 10.09 4.61
C ILE A 124 -5.83 10.54 3.99
N ARG A 125 -5.16 11.53 4.61
CA ARG A 125 -3.84 11.97 4.13
C ARG A 125 -2.78 10.89 4.23
N TRP A 126 -2.83 10.04 5.24
CA TRP A 126 -1.93 8.87 5.33
C TRP A 126 -2.25 7.82 4.25
N GLN A 127 -3.53 7.56 3.99
CA GLN A 127 -3.94 6.68 2.89
C GLN A 127 -3.45 7.20 1.53
N ASP A 128 -3.60 8.49 1.26
CA ASP A 128 -3.11 9.11 0.02
C ASP A 128 -1.59 8.94 -0.12
N GLN A 129 -0.84 9.07 0.98
CA GLN A 129 0.60 8.83 0.98
C GLN A 129 0.95 7.37 0.72
N ALA A 130 0.26 6.43 1.39
CA ALA A 130 0.50 4.99 1.23
C ALA A 130 0.38 4.58 -0.24
N GLU A 131 -0.66 5.04 -0.92
CA GLU A 131 -0.91 4.73 -2.32
C GLU A 131 0.00 5.49 -3.28
N ASN A 132 0.34 6.75 -2.98
CA ASN A 132 1.24 7.54 -3.80
C ASN A 132 2.64 6.89 -3.85
N TYR A 133 3.16 6.42 -2.72
CA TYR A 133 4.43 5.69 -2.70
C TYR A 133 4.33 4.33 -3.40
N LEU A 134 3.21 3.61 -3.25
CA LEU A 134 2.98 2.34 -3.95
C LEU A 134 2.95 2.53 -5.47
N THR A 135 2.29 3.60 -5.93
CA THR A 135 2.21 3.99 -7.34
C THR A 135 3.59 4.37 -7.88
N GLN A 136 4.36 5.15 -7.14
CA GLN A 136 5.74 5.48 -7.52
C GLN A 136 6.62 4.23 -7.62
N ALA A 137 6.51 3.29 -6.67
CA ALA A 137 7.24 2.02 -6.73
C ALA A 137 6.85 1.22 -7.99
N LYS A 138 5.55 1.18 -8.31
CA LYS A 138 5.03 0.52 -9.51
C LYS A 138 5.57 1.13 -10.80
N GLU A 139 5.57 2.46 -10.92
CA GLU A 139 6.12 3.15 -12.10
C GLU A 139 7.64 2.95 -12.22
N ALA A 140 8.36 2.99 -11.11
CA ALA A 140 9.79 2.70 -11.09
C ALA A 140 10.08 1.25 -11.55
N LEU A 141 9.29 0.28 -11.10
CA LEU A 141 9.36 -1.12 -11.55
C LEU A 141 9.06 -1.28 -13.05
N ARG A 142 8.08 -0.54 -13.58
CA ARG A 142 7.82 -0.49 -15.04
C ARG A 142 9.03 0.04 -15.79
N GLY A 143 9.70 1.07 -15.26
CA GLY A 143 10.96 1.59 -15.79
C GLY A 143 12.10 0.57 -15.78
N MET A 144 12.08 -0.39 -14.86
CA MET A 144 13.00 -1.54 -14.80
C MET A 144 12.61 -2.71 -15.72
N GLY A 145 11.51 -2.59 -16.48
CA GLY A 145 11.01 -3.62 -17.38
C GLY A 145 10.13 -4.69 -16.72
N VAL A 146 9.67 -4.48 -15.48
CA VAL A 146 8.75 -5.40 -14.81
C VAL A 146 7.35 -5.26 -15.40
N SER A 147 6.76 -6.38 -15.82
CA SER A 147 5.37 -6.44 -16.24
C SER A 147 4.45 -6.64 -15.03
N PHE A 148 3.28 -6.01 -15.07
CA PHE A 148 2.25 -6.15 -14.05
C PHE A 148 1.07 -6.92 -14.62
N PRO A 149 0.51 -7.85 -13.86
CA PRO A 149 -0.63 -8.60 -14.34
C PRO A 149 -1.89 -7.73 -14.31
N SER A 150 -2.92 -8.13 -15.05
CA SER A 150 -4.24 -7.50 -14.95
C SER A 150 -4.81 -7.69 -13.53
N ALA A 151 -5.57 -6.71 -13.05
CA ALA A 151 -6.21 -6.74 -11.74
C ALA A 151 -6.96 -8.07 -11.51
N GLY A 152 -6.74 -8.71 -10.34
CA GLY A 152 -7.44 -9.95 -9.94
C GLY A 152 -6.67 -11.27 -10.16
N SER A 153 -5.36 -11.23 -10.40
CA SER A 153 -4.55 -12.40 -10.77
C SER A 153 -3.64 -12.96 -9.64
N GLY A 154 -3.88 -12.55 -8.39
CA GLY A 154 -3.29 -13.18 -7.20
C GLY A 154 -4.26 -14.19 -6.56
N PRO A 155 -3.87 -14.86 -5.46
CA PRO A 155 -4.83 -15.63 -4.68
C PRO A 155 -5.97 -14.69 -4.31
N GLU A 156 -7.14 -14.92 -4.90
CA GLU A 156 -8.37 -14.28 -4.47
C GLU A 156 -8.44 -14.49 -2.97
N SER A 157 -8.72 -13.42 -2.23
CA SER A 157 -9.14 -13.52 -0.84
C SER A 157 -10.48 -14.28 -0.85
N GLY A 158 -10.40 -15.60 -1.04
CA GLY A 158 -11.46 -16.51 -0.68
C GLY A 158 -11.80 -16.20 0.77
N GLU A 159 -13.09 -16.10 1.04
CA GLU A 159 -13.66 -15.89 2.36
C GLU A 159 -12.90 -16.71 3.40
N TYR A 160 -11.94 -16.05 4.07
CA TYR A 160 -11.38 -16.60 5.29
C TYR A 160 -12.43 -16.29 6.36
N ASN A 161 -13.41 -17.20 6.45
CA ASN A 161 -14.11 -17.47 7.71
C ASN A 161 -13.03 -17.85 8.72
N LEU A 162 -12.47 -16.85 9.38
CA LEU A 162 -11.70 -17.04 10.60
C LEU A 162 -12.71 -16.99 11.74
N TYR A 163 -12.78 -18.14 12.42
CA TYR A 163 -13.56 -18.46 13.61
C TYR A 163 -13.81 -17.29 14.56
#